data_AF-A0AAW1S9B5-F1
#
_entry.id   AF-A0AAW1S9B5-F1
#
_cell.length_a   1.000
_cell.length_b   1.000
_cell.length_c   1.000
_cell.angle_alpha   90.00
_cell.angle_beta   90.00
_cell.angle_gamma   90.00
#
_symmetry.space_group_name_H-M   'P 1'
#
loop_
_entity.id
_entity.type
_entity.pdbx_description
1 polymer ?
#
loop_
_entity_poly.entity_id
_entity_poly.type
_entity_poly.pdbx_seq_one_letter_code
_entity_poly.pdbx_strand_id
1 'polypeptide(L)'
;MLKIYVARELDTDPGWVEEQLALLREMLPELLDRLELLKASLVLSLVSDTAGVAAKLVQLKGLLPLTDVPALVARHTGLLHRSPAAMAASLEALRAALGGDAARAEALVAQEPALLGADVDALLDEVRRLVPGQDPMNFLVANPGMVLSMAQAGLESAIDGNLV
;
A
#
# COMPACT_ATOMS: atom_id res chain seq x y z
N MET A 1 -8.47 25.09 6.63
CA MET A 1 -8.53 24.73 8.07
C MET A 1 -7.53 23.65 8.45
N LEU A 2 -7.31 22.61 7.62
CA LEU A 2 -6.37 21.51 7.92
C LEU A 2 -4.93 21.97 8.22
N LYS A 3 -4.38 22.93 7.45
CA LYS A 3 -3.02 23.47 7.67
C LYS A 3 -2.83 24.08 9.07
N ILE A 4 -3.80 24.88 9.51
CA ILE A 4 -3.77 25.54 10.83
C ILE A 4 -3.86 24.50 11.96
N TYR A 5 -4.68 23.46 11.76
CA TYR A 5 -4.77 22.36 12.69
C TYR A 5 -3.45 21.59 12.79
N VAL A 6 -2.88 21.15 11.66
CA VAL A 6 -1.59 20.43 11.61
C VAL A 6 -0.45 21.26 12.22
N ALA A 7 -0.37 22.56 11.91
CA ALA A 7 0.63 23.47 12.46
C ALA A 7 0.54 23.55 14.00
N ARG A 8 -0.68 23.64 14.53
CA ARG A 8 -0.92 23.66 15.98
C ARG A 8 -0.54 22.33 16.66
N GLU A 9 -0.85 21.20 16.02
CA GLU A 9 -0.52 19.87 16.59
C GLU A 9 1.00 19.58 16.54
N LEU A 10 1.74 20.14 15.59
CA LEU A 10 3.20 20.02 15.51
C LEU A 10 3.96 21.12 16.27
N ASP A 11 3.25 22.06 16.91
CA ASP A 11 3.84 23.26 17.53
C ASP A 11 4.79 24.01 16.58
N THR A 12 4.35 24.21 15.33
CA THR A 12 5.16 24.80 14.25
C THR A 12 4.43 25.90 13.50
N ASP A 13 5.16 26.62 12.65
CA ASP A 13 4.61 27.68 11.82
C ASP A 13 3.79 27.12 10.64
N PRO A 14 2.62 27.71 10.30
CA PRO A 14 1.83 27.30 9.15
C PRO A 14 2.57 27.35 7.80
N GLY A 15 3.57 28.22 7.65
CA GLY A 15 4.42 28.31 6.47
C GLY A 15 5.29 27.08 6.29
N TRP A 16 5.84 26.53 7.38
CA TRP A 16 6.59 25.26 7.31
C TRP A 16 5.68 24.10 6.85
N VAL A 17 4.45 24.03 7.35
CA VAL A 17 3.47 23.02 6.91
C VAL A 17 3.16 23.17 5.42
N GLU A 18 3.08 24.40 4.91
CA GLU A 18 2.87 24.68 3.50
C GLU A 18 4.05 24.22 2.62
N GLU A 19 5.28 24.43 3.07
CA GLU A 19 6.48 23.90 2.42
C GLU A 19 6.47 22.37 2.36
N GLN A 20 6.14 21.69 3.46
CA GLN A 20 6.06 20.23 3.48
C GLN A 20 4.94 19.69 2.58
N LEU A 21 3.79 20.37 2.53
CA LEU A 21 2.71 20.01 1.62
C LEU A 21 3.10 20.24 0.16
N ALA A 22 3.91 21.25 -0.15
CA ALA A 22 4.47 21.45 -1.48
C ALA A 22 5.41 20.30 -1.88
N LEU A 23 6.28 19.85 -0.97
CA LEU A 23 7.13 18.68 -1.21
C LEU A 23 6.30 17.41 -1.43
N LEU A 24 5.27 17.19 -0.61
CA LEU A 24 4.35 16.05 -0.80
C LEU A 24 3.61 16.14 -2.13
N ARG A 25 3.33 17.35 -2.65
CA ARG A 25 2.72 17.54 -3.98
C ARG A 25 3.59 17.03 -5.10
N GLU A 26 4.89 17.29 -5.02
CA GLU A 26 5.83 16.85 -6.03
C GLU A 26 5.97 15.33 -6.06
N MET A 27 5.85 14.69 -4.89
CA MET A 27 6.01 13.24 -4.75
C MET A 27 4.72 12.44 -4.99
N LEU A 28 3.57 12.98 -4.56
CA LEU A 28 2.28 12.31 -4.52
C LEU A 28 1.15 13.29 -4.92
N PRO A 29 1.11 13.72 -6.20
CA PRO A 29 0.18 14.75 -6.63
C PRO A 29 -1.28 14.35 -6.42
N GLU A 30 -1.65 13.09 -6.72
CA GLU A 30 -3.03 12.59 -6.58
C GLU A 30 -3.47 12.46 -5.12
N LEU A 31 -2.51 12.35 -4.18
CA LEU A 31 -2.84 12.29 -2.76
C LEU A 31 -3.39 13.63 -2.27
N LEU A 32 -2.86 14.75 -2.80
CA LEU A 32 -3.28 16.08 -2.38
C LEU A 32 -4.70 16.42 -2.83
N ASP A 33 -5.14 15.90 -3.96
CA ASP A 33 -6.52 16.04 -4.43
C ASP A 33 -7.52 15.38 -3.45
N ARG A 34 -7.04 14.49 -2.59
CA ARG A 34 -7.81 13.75 -1.60
C ARG A 34 -7.44 14.10 -0.16
N LEU A 35 -6.59 15.10 0.06
CA LEU A 35 -6.04 15.43 1.40
C LEU A 35 -7.16 15.69 2.43
N GLU A 36 -8.27 16.30 2.01
CA GLU A 36 -9.43 16.59 2.88
C GLU A 36 -10.22 15.33 3.27
N LEU A 37 -10.07 14.24 2.53
CA LEU A 37 -10.68 12.94 2.82
C LEU A 37 -9.81 12.09 3.75
N LEU A 38 -8.55 12.47 3.94
CA LEU A 38 -7.63 11.74 4.81
C LEU A 38 -7.85 12.12 6.27
N LYS A 39 -7.63 11.14 7.16
CA LYS A 39 -7.59 11.39 8.60
C LYS A 39 -6.48 12.40 8.90
N ALA A 40 -6.77 13.38 9.76
CA ALA A 40 -5.81 14.42 10.10
C ALA A 40 -4.50 13.86 10.70
N SER A 41 -4.57 12.75 11.44
CA SER A 41 -3.39 12.05 11.96
C SER A 41 -2.49 11.46 10.87
N LEU A 42 -3.07 10.98 9.76
CA LEU A 42 -2.30 10.50 8.61
C LEU A 42 -1.61 11.68 7.93
N VAL A 43 -2.34 12.77 7.70
CA VAL A 43 -1.75 13.99 7.11
C VAL A 43 -0.62 14.53 7.96
N LEU A 44 -0.81 14.56 9.29
CA LEU A 44 0.21 14.93 10.27
C LEU A 44 1.46 14.08 10.10
N SER A 45 1.30 12.75 10.06
CA SER A 45 2.42 11.81 9.90
C SER A 45 3.20 12.05 8.60
N LEU A 46 2.49 12.29 7.48
CA LEU A 46 3.12 12.52 6.18
C LEU A 46 3.89 13.84 6.13
N VAL A 47 3.29 14.90 6.68
CA VAL A 47 3.90 16.23 6.75
C VAL A 47 5.09 16.24 7.70
N SER A 48 5.04 15.47 8.79
CA SER A 48 6.13 15.40 9.77
C SER A 48 7.37 14.64 9.28
N ASP A 49 7.24 13.79 8.26
CA ASP A 49 8.33 12.93 7.76
C ASP A 49 8.31 12.80 6.23
N THR A 50 8.42 13.93 5.53
CA THR A 50 8.45 13.97 4.06
C THR A 50 9.68 13.24 3.49
N ALA A 51 10.82 13.29 4.19
CA ALA A 51 12.03 12.55 3.80
C ALA A 51 11.84 11.03 3.89
N GLY A 52 11.18 10.53 4.94
CA GLY A 52 10.82 9.12 5.07
C GLY A 52 9.84 8.67 4.00
N VAL A 53 8.87 9.51 3.64
CA VAL A 53 7.97 9.27 2.48
C VAL A 53 8.78 9.14 1.19
N ALA A 54 9.67 10.08 0.90
CA ALA A 54 10.52 10.03 -0.30
C ALA A 54 11.35 8.73 -0.37
N ALA A 55 12.02 8.38 0.74
CA ALA A 55 12.81 7.16 0.83
C ALA A 55 11.96 5.90 0.61
N LYS A 56 10.73 5.87 1.13
CA LYS A 56 9.79 4.77 0.92
C LYS A 56 9.36 4.64 -0.53
N LEU A 57 9.08 5.75 -1.20
CA LEU A 57 8.71 5.76 -2.62
C LEU A 57 9.83 5.21 -3.49
N VAL A 58 11.09 5.58 -3.19
CA VAL A 58 12.27 5.02 -3.89
C VAL A 58 12.38 3.50 -3.66
N GLN A 59 12.19 3.03 -2.43
CA GLN A 59 12.21 1.60 -2.12
C GLN A 59 11.10 0.84 -2.85
N LEU A 60 9.87 1.36 -2.81
CA LEU A 60 8.73 0.78 -3.54
C LEU A 60 9.00 0.77 -5.04
N LYS A 61 9.63 1.80 -5.60
CA LYS A 61 9.99 1.82 -7.02
C LYS A 61 11.05 0.79 -7.38
N GLY A 62 11.96 0.47 -6.45
CA GLY A 62 12.90 -0.65 -6.60
C GLY A 62 12.21 -2.02 -6.59
N LEU A 63 11.14 -2.18 -5.80
CA LEU A 63 10.36 -3.43 -5.74
C LEU A 63 9.40 -3.58 -6.94
N LEU A 64 8.84 -2.46 -7.39
CA LEU A 64 7.79 -2.37 -8.41
C LEU A 64 8.25 -1.42 -9.55
N PRO A 65 9.22 -1.86 -10.38
CA PRO A 65 9.80 -1.00 -11.43
C PRO A 65 8.83 -0.66 -12.57
N LEU A 66 7.82 -1.49 -12.84
CA LEU A 66 6.84 -1.30 -13.91
C LEU A 66 5.59 -0.51 -13.44
N THR A 67 5.40 -0.35 -12.13
CA THR A 67 4.23 0.28 -11.53
C THR A 67 4.44 1.78 -11.34
N ASP A 68 3.35 2.53 -11.50
CA ASP A 68 3.27 3.92 -11.06
C ASP A 68 3.11 3.95 -9.53
N VAL A 69 4.25 3.95 -8.83
CA VAL A 69 4.30 3.92 -7.36
C VAL A 69 3.63 5.14 -6.73
N PRO A 70 3.84 6.38 -7.20
CA PRO A 70 3.09 7.54 -6.71
C PRO A 70 1.57 7.33 -6.76
N ALA A 71 1.03 6.94 -7.90
CA ALA A 71 -0.41 6.72 -8.05
C ALA A 71 -0.91 5.55 -7.16
N LEU A 72 -0.11 4.48 -7.03
CA LEU A 72 -0.41 3.33 -6.17
C LEU A 72 -0.53 3.76 -4.70
N VAL A 73 0.45 4.52 -4.20
CA VAL A 73 0.51 4.98 -2.81
C VAL A 73 -0.56 6.03 -2.53
N ALA A 74 -0.87 6.91 -3.48
CA ALA A 74 -1.96 7.87 -3.34
C ALA A 74 -3.33 7.19 -3.18
N ARG A 75 -3.51 6.00 -3.79
CA ARG A 75 -4.70 5.18 -3.62
C ARG A 75 -4.67 4.34 -2.33
N HIS A 76 -3.49 3.90 -1.90
CA HIS A 76 -3.27 3.00 -0.77
C HIS A 76 -2.16 3.51 0.16
N THR A 77 -2.46 4.57 0.91
CA THR A 77 -1.48 5.24 1.79
C THR A 77 -0.92 4.33 2.88
N GLY A 78 -1.66 3.30 3.28
CA GLY A 78 -1.21 2.28 4.24
C GLY A 78 0.12 1.60 3.85
N LEU A 79 0.47 1.58 2.55
CA LEU A 79 1.77 1.08 2.07
C LEU A 79 2.96 1.83 2.68
N LEU A 80 2.81 3.11 3.03
CA LEU A 80 3.89 3.90 3.62
C LEU A 80 4.28 3.44 5.02
N HIS A 81 3.36 2.80 5.74
CA HIS A 81 3.58 2.28 7.09
C HIS A 81 4.18 0.87 7.09
N ARG A 82 4.28 0.21 5.94
CA ARG A 82 4.78 -1.17 5.84
C ARG A 82 6.30 -1.24 5.86
N SER A 83 6.80 -2.33 6.42
CA SER A 83 8.22 -2.69 6.35
C SER A 83 8.61 -3.02 4.91
N PRO A 84 9.66 -2.40 4.34
CA PRO A 84 10.14 -2.72 3.00
C PRO A 84 10.56 -4.20 2.86
N ALA A 85 11.14 -4.76 3.92
CA ALA A 85 11.54 -6.16 3.95
C ALA A 85 10.33 -7.12 3.90
N ALA A 86 9.25 -6.78 4.62
CA ALA A 86 8.02 -7.56 4.58
C ALA A 86 7.36 -7.51 3.20
N MET A 87 7.26 -6.31 2.60
CA MET A 87 6.71 -6.16 1.25
C MET A 87 7.53 -6.90 0.19
N ALA A 88 8.86 -6.86 0.31
CA ALA A 88 9.75 -7.62 -0.57
C ALA A 88 9.53 -9.13 -0.44
N ALA A 89 9.37 -9.64 0.78
CA ALA A 89 9.09 -11.06 1.03
C ALA A 89 7.75 -11.49 0.45
N SER A 90 6.66 -10.74 0.68
CA SER A 90 5.34 -11.03 0.11
C SER A 90 5.36 -10.98 -1.42
N LEU A 91 6.05 -10.00 -2.02
CA LEU A 91 6.21 -9.92 -3.47
C LEU A 91 6.98 -11.11 -4.03
N GLU A 92 8.03 -11.56 -3.35
CA GLU A 92 8.81 -12.73 -3.78
C GLU A 92 8.02 -14.03 -3.66
N ALA A 93 7.24 -14.21 -2.59
CA ALA A 93 6.31 -15.33 -2.46
C ALA A 93 5.27 -15.33 -3.59
N LEU A 94 4.73 -14.15 -3.94
CA LEU A 94 3.79 -14.00 -5.03
C LEU A 94 4.41 -14.36 -6.39
N ARG A 95 5.66 -13.94 -6.62
CA ARG A 95 6.43 -14.32 -7.82
C ARG A 95 6.63 -15.82 -7.91
N ALA A 96 7.07 -16.45 -6.82
CA ALA A 96 7.28 -17.89 -6.77
C ALA A 96 5.98 -18.66 -7.09
N ALA A 97 4.86 -18.23 -6.50
CA ALA A 97 3.55 -18.83 -6.75
C ALA A 97 3.04 -18.60 -8.20
N LEU A 98 3.56 -17.59 -8.89
CA LEU A 98 3.32 -17.32 -10.32
C LEU A 98 4.40 -17.91 -11.24
N GLY A 99 5.20 -18.87 -10.77
CA GLY A 99 6.23 -19.54 -11.58
C GLY A 99 7.45 -18.66 -11.89
N GLY A 100 7.72 -17.65 -11.06
CA GLY A 100 8.82 -16.71 -11.22
C GLY A 100 8.52 -15.50 -12.13
N ASP A 101 7.27 -15.31 -12.56
CA ASP A 101 6.89 -14.18 -13.42
C ASP A 101 6.77 -12.87 -12.61
N ALA A 102 7.87 -12.11 -12.62
CA ALA A 102 7.96 -10.83 -11.93
C ALA A 102 6.97 -9.78 -12.46
N ALA A 103 6.77 -9.72 -13.78
CA ALA A 103 5.90 -8.72 -14.39
C ALA A 103 4.43 -9.00 -14.05
N ARG A 104 4.03 -10.28 -14.05
CA ARG A 104 2.67 -10.69 -13.67
C ARG A 104 2.41 -10.47 -12.18
N ALA A 105 3.37 -10.76 -11.31
CA ALA A 105 3.23 -10.48 -9.87
C ALA A 105 3.06 -8.98 -9.61
N GLU A 106 3.85 -8.15 -10.27
CA GLU A 106 3.76 -6.70 -10.17
C GLU A 106 2.42 -6.15 -10.71
N ALA A 107 1.96 -6.64 -11.87
CA ALA A 107 0.66 -6.27 -12.42
C ALA A 107 -0.51 -6.65 -11.50
N LEU A 108 -0.37 -7.73 -10.73
CA LEU A 108 -1.36 -8.14 -9.74
C LEU A 108 -1.35 -7.23 -8.51
N VAL A 109 -0.16 -6.86 -8.02
CA VAL A 109 -0.01 -5.88 -6.92
C VAL A 109 -0.54 -4.50 -7.31
N ALA A 110 -0.33 -4.07 -8.56
CA ALA A 110 -0.87 -2.80 -9.05
C ALA A 110 -2.41 -2.77 -9.03
N GLN A 111 -3.06 -3.93 -9.17
CA GLN A 111 -4.51 -4.08 -9.07
C GLN A 111 -4.98 -4.18 -7.62
N GLU A 112 -4.29 -4.98 -6.80
CA GLU A 112 -4.59 -5.19 -5.39
C GLU A 112 -3.34 -5.04 -4.51
N PRO A 113 -3.09 -3.84 -3.96
CA PRO A 113 -1.87 -3.58 -3.19
C PRO A 113 -1.84 -4.26 -1.82
N ALA A 114 -2.98 -4.76 -1.34
CA ALA A 114 -3.08 -5.60 -0.16
C ALA A 114 -2.15 -6.82 -0.20
N LEU A 115 -1.85 -7.32 -1.41
CA LEU A 115 -0.96 -8.47 -1.61
C LEU A 115 0.46 -8.22 -1.10
N LEU A 116 0.93 -6.96 -1.00
CA LEU A 116 2.24 -6.64 -0.41
C LEU A 116 2.28 -6.80 1.11
N GLY A 117 1.14 -7.08 1.74
CA GLY A 117 1.03 -7.40 3.17
C GLY A 117 0.40 -8.75 3.43
N ALA A 118 0.20 -9.56 2.39
CA ALA A 118 -0.43 -10.86 2.50
C ALA A 118 0.62 -11.96 2.75
N ASP A 119 0.26 -12.90 3.61
CA ASP A 119 0.81 -14.25 3.62
C ASP A 119 0.20 -15.00 2.43
N VAL A 120 0.99 -15.12 1.36
CA VAL A 120 0.56 -15.70 0.09
C VAL A 120 0.17 -17.17 0.26
N ASP A 121 0.85 -17.92 1.12
CA ASP A 121 0.55 -19.34 1.34
C ASP A 121 -0.79 -19.51 2.05
N ALA A 122 -1.00 -18.75 3.13
CA ALA A 122 -2.27 -18.75 3.86
C ALA A 122 -3.44 -18.29 2.97
N LEU A 123 -3.22 -17.27 2.14
CA LEU A 123 -4.20 -16.80 1.17
C LEU A 123 -4.58 -17.90 0.18
N LEU A 124 -3.60 -18.61 -0.39
CA LEU A 124 -3.85 -19.69 -1.36
C LEU A 124 -4.53 -20.90 -0.72
N ASP A 125 -4.18 -21.24 0.52
CA ASP A 125 -4.89 -22.28 1.29
C ASP A 125 -6.36 -21.92 1.52
N GLU A 126 -6.63 -20.65 1.82
CA GLU A 126 -8.00 -20.18 1.94
C GLU A 126 -8.75 -20.26 0.61
N VAL A 127 -8.13 -19.87 -0.51
CA VAL A 127 -8.75 -20.01 -1.83
C VAL A 127 -9.08 -21.48 -2.13
N ARG A 128 -8.16 -22.41 -1.83
CA ARG A 128 -8.40 -23.86 -1.99
C ARG A 128 -9.60 -24.33 -1.17
N ARG A 129 -9.76 -23.81 0.05
CA ARG A 129 -10.88 -24.13 0.93
C ARG A 129 -12.21 -23.61 0.40
N LEU A 130 -12.23 -22.37 -0.11
CA LEU A 130 -13.45 -21.70 -0.58
C LEU A 130 -13.89 -22.19 -1.96
N VAL A 131 -12.94 -22.54 -2.82
CA VAL A 131 -13.19 -22.91 -4.22
C VAL A 131 -12.50 -24.24 -4.56
N PRO A 132 -12.98 -25.36 -4.00
CA PRO A 132 -12.35 -26.66 -4.19
C PRO A 132 -12.38 -27.08 -5.66
N GLY A 133 -11.26 -27.63 -6.15
CA GLY A 133 -11.11 -28.11 -7.52
C GLY A 133 -10.66 -27.07 -8.54
N GLN A 134 -10.45 -25.81 -8.14
CA GLN A 134 -9.80 -24.79 -8.97
C GLN A 134 -8.34 -24.56 -8.55
N ASP A 135 -7.52 -24.12 -9.50
CA ASP A 135 -6.18 -23.64 -9.17
C ASP A 135 -6.27 -22.30 -8.42
N PRO A 136 -5.78 -22.21 -7.17
CA PRO A 136 -6.01 -21.05 -6.33
C PRO A 136 -5.33 -19.79 -6.85
N MET A 137 -4.17 -19.94 -7.52
CA MET A 137 -3.45 -18.79 -8.05
C MET A 137 -4.14 -18.21 -9.29
N ASN A 138 -4.61 -19.07 -10.19
CA ASN A 138 -5.42 -18.63 -11.34
C ASN A 138 -6.74 -17.97 -10.88
N PHE A 139 -7.37 -18.50 -9.84
CA PHE A 139 -8.54 -17.87 -9.25
C PHE A 139 -8.22 -16.48 -8.68
N LEU A 140 -7.13 -16.35 -7.92
CA LEU A 140 -6.69 -15.07 -7.36
C LEU A 140 -6.36 -14.04 -8.45
N VAL A 141 -5.65 -14.44 -9.51
CA VAL A 141 -5.34 -13.57 -10.64
C VAL A 141 -6.62 -13.08 -11.34
N ALA A 142 -7.64 -13.93 -11.45
CA ALA A 142 -8.92 -13.55 -12.01
C ALA A 142 -9.76 -12.68 -11.05
N ASN A 143 -9.50 -12.74 -9.75
CA ASN A 143 -10.30 -12.08 -8.71
C ASN A 143 -9.43 -11.39 -7.63
N PRO A 144 -8.55 -10.44 -8.00
CA PRO A 144 -7.58 -9.86 -7.07
C PRO A 144 -8.23 -9.19 -5.84
N GLY A 145 -9.38 -8.53 -6.02
CA GLY A 145 -10.09 -7.86 -4.92
C GLY A 145 -10.63 -8.78 -3.82
N MET A 146 -10.61 -10.11 -4.01
CA MET A 146 -11.03 -11.07 -2.99
C MET A 146 -10.15 -11.05 -1.74
N VAL A 147 -8.90 -10.60 -1.86
CA VAL A 147 -7.94 -10.47 -0.75
C VAL A 147 -8.54 -9.65 0.40
N LEU A 148 -9.12 -8.49 0.10
CA LEU A 148 -9.75 -7.63 1.10
C LEU A 148 -10.99 -8.26 1.72
N SER A 149 -11.81 -8.94 0.92
CA SER A 149 -12.99 -9.67 1.39
C SER A 149 -12.62 -10.80 2.35
N MET A 150 -11.51 -11.49 2.09
CA MET A 150 -10.99 -12.56 2.94
C MET A 150 -10.43 -12.01 4.26
N ALA A 151 -9.67 -10.90 4.21
CA ALA A 151 -9.21 -10.20 5.42
C ALA A 151 -10.38 -9.83 6.34
N GLN A 152 -11.44 -9.25 5.77
CA GLN A 152 -12.64 -8.82 6.49
C GLN A 152 -13.48 -9.99 7.03
N ALA A 153 -13.36 -11.18 6.43
CA ALA A 153 -14.08 -12.39 6.85
C ALA A 153 -13.39 -13.17 7.98
N GLY A 154 -12.27 -12.66 8.53
CA GLY A 154 -11.59 -13.26 9.68
C GLY A 154 -10.18 -13.80 9.41
N LEU A 155 -9.57 -13.47 8.27
CA LEU A 155 -8.15 -13.72 7.97
C LEU A 155 -7.26 -12.52 8.34
N GLU A 156 -7.53 -11.87 9.48
CA GLU A 156 -6.65 -10.81 10.00
C GLU A 156 -5.20 -11.29 10.23
N SER A 157 -4.98 -12.60 10.36
CA SER A 157 -3.65 -13.20 10.48
C SER A 157 -2.89 -13.34 9.15
N ALA A 158 -3.60 -13.44 8.02
CA ALA A 158 -2.99 -13.61 6.70
C ALA A 158 -2.79 -12.29 5.96
N ILE A 159 -3.46 -11.22 6.39
CA ILE A 159 -3.37 -9.90 5.78
C ILE A 159 -3.21 -8.89 6.90
N ASP A 160 -2.05 -8.25 6.96
CA ASP A 160 -1.75 -7.27 8.00
C ASP A 160 -2.71 -6.07 7.92
N GLY A 161 -3.52 -5.88 8.98
CA GLY A 161 -4.79 -5.13 8.99
C GLY A 161 -4.75 -3.62 8.74
N ASN A 162 -3.59 -3.05 8.39
CA ASN A 162 -3.39 -1.61 8.14
C ASN A 162 -3.74 -1.18 6.69
N LEU A 163 -4.62 -1.91 5.99
CA LEU A 163 -4.95 -1.67 4.58
C LEU A 163 -6.09 -0.68 4.35
N VAL A 164 -6.70 -0.14 5.42
CA VAL A 164 -7.86 0.75 5.36
C VAL A 164 -7.56 2.14 5.90
#